data_AF-A0A6V7WK08-F1
#
_entry.id   AF-A0A6V7WK08-F1
#
_cell.length_a   1.000
_cell.length_b   1.000
_cell.length_c   1.000
_cell.angle_alpha   90.00
_cell.angle_beta   90.00
_cell.angle_gamma   90.00
#
_symmetry.space_group_name_H-M   'P 1'
#
loop_
_entity.id
_entity.type
_entity.pdbx_description
1 polymer ?
#
loop_
_entity_poly.entity_id
_entity_poly.type
_entity_poly.pdbx_seq_one_letter_code
_entity_poly.pdbx_strand_id
1 'polypeptide(L)'
;MVSQIIHENLQFLRLLAKTKSHRKLQRLLRLSNTNQLLAITEICLNIIKARLKLTPRQKKRLIPYADFVRKMSRIRSELGARKILNQKGEGVGMFAALLTPVLMELARSLGNSIKSKN
;
A
#
# COMPACT_ATOMS: atom_id res chain seq x y z
N MET A 1 11.31 1.80 -9.58
CA MET A 1 10.23 1.92 -10.58
C MET A 1 8.95 1.45 -9.95
N VAL A 2 7.91 2.28 -10.00
CA VAL A 2 6.57 1.90 -9.53
C VAL A 2 5.90 1.13 -10.66
N SER A 3 5.24 0.03 -10.33
CA SER A 3 4.52 -0.79 -11.32
C SER A 3 3.21 -0.15 -11.77
N GLN A 4 2.80 -0.47 -13.00
CA GLN A 4 1.57 0.01 -13.62
C GLN A 4 0.32 -0.24 -12.74
N ILE A 5 0.25 -1.39 -12.08
CA ILE A 5 -0.87 -1.76 -11.21
C ILE A 5 -1.06 -0.81 -10.02
N ILE A 6 0.03 -0.19 -9.51
CA ILE A 6 -0.06 0.81 -8.43
C ILE A 6 -0.66 2.11 -8.98
N HIS A 7 -0.27 2.51 -10.19
CA HIS A 7 -0.78 3.73 -10.84
C HIS A 7 -2.28 3.63 -11.12
N GLU A 8 -2.72 2.53 -11.71
CA GLU A 8 -4.13 2.29 -12.05
C GLU A 8 -5.04 2.24 -10.82
N ASN A 9 -4.49 1.87 -9.65
CA ASN A 9 -5.25 1.73 -8.41
C ASN A 9 -5.05 2.90 -7.44
N LEU A 10 -4.46 4.02 -7.89
CA LEU A 10 -4.09 5.14 -7.02
C LEU A 10 -5.27 5.74 -6.24
N GLN A 11 -6.45 5.84 -6.86
CA GLN A 11 -7.65 6.37 -6.18
C GLN A 11 -8.07 5.49 -4.99
N PHE A 12 -8.10 4.17 -5.20
CA PHE A 12 -8.39 3.20 -4.16
C PHE A 12 -7.36 3.26 -3.01
N LEU A 13 -6.06 3.33 -3.35
CA LEU A 13 -4.98 3.44 -2.38
C LEU A 13 -5.07 4.74 -1.55
N ARG A 14 -5.42 5.87 -2.17
CA ARG A 14 -5.68 7.13 -1.47
C ARG A 14 -6.87 7.02 -0.52
N LEU A 15 -7.94 6.35 -0.96
CA LEU A 15 -9.14 6.14 -0.14
C LEU A 15 -8.81 5.28 1.08
N LEU A 16 -8.06 4.19 0.92
CA LEU A 16 -7.58 3.36 2.02
C LEU A 16 -6.74 4.17 3.02
N ALA A 17 -5.78 4.95 2.53
CA ALA A 17 -4.88 5.74 3.38
C ALA A 17 -5.60 6.81 4.22
N LYS A 18 -6.68 7.39 3.68
CA LYS A 18 -7.48 8.42 4.35
C LYS A 18 -8.55 7.86 5.29
N THR A 19 -8.89 6.58 5.15
CA THR A 19 -10.00 5.98 5.91
C THR A 19 -9.58 5.67 7.34
N LYS A 20 -10.11 6.44 8.29
CA LYS A 20 -9.86 6.26 9.74
C LYS A 20 -10.81 5.26 10.41
N SER A 21 -11.97 4.99 9.81
CA SER A 21 -12.96 4.08 10.40
C SER A 21 -12.62 2.63 10.07
N HIS A 22 -12.43 1.79 11.10
CA HIS A 22 -12.16 0.37 10.93
C HIS A 22 -13.24 -0.33 10.09
N ARG A 23 -14.51 -0.07 10.40
CA ARG A 23 -15.65 -0.67 9.69
C ARG A 23 -15.65 -0.27 8.22
N LYS A 24 -15.40 1.01 7.90
CA LYS A 24 -15.33 1.48 6.51
C LYS A 24 -14.13 0.85 5.79
N LEU A 25 -12.98 0.77 6.44
CA LEU A 25 -11.76 0.19 5.89
C LEU A 25 -11.94 -1.30 5.57
N GLN A 26 -12.51 -2.06 6.51
CA GLN A 26 -12.84 -3.48 6.30
C GLN A 26 -13.84 -3.66 5.17
N ARG A 27 -14.85 -2.78 5.06
CA ARG A 27 -15.77 -2.80 3.91
C ARG A 27 -15.04 -2.56 2.58
N LEU A 28 -14.11 -1.59 2.52
CA LEU A 28 -13.32 -1.32 1.32
C LEU A 28 -12.45 -2.52 0.92
N LEU A 29 -11.81 -3.19 1.88
CA LEU A 29 -10.99 -4.39 1.63
C LEU A 29 -11.83 -5.61 1.24
N ARG A 30 -13.06 -5.74 1.74
CA ARG A 30 -13.97 -6.80 1.31
C ARG A 30 -14.42 -6.61 -0.13
N LEU A 31 -14.73 -5.38 -0.50
CA LEU A 31 -15.23 -5.04 -1.84
C LEU A 31 -14.11 -4.82 -2.87
N SER A 32 -12.85 -4.90 -2.47
CA SER A 32 -11.75 -4.65 -3.39
C SER A 32 -11.61 -5.77 -4.42
N ASN A 33 -11.32 -5.39 -5.67
CA ASN A 33 -11.06 -6.31 -6.75
C ASN A 33 -9.64 -6.89 -6.70
N THR A 34 -9.35 -7.85 -7.57
CA THR A 34 -8.05 -8.52 -7.66
C THR A 34 -6.89 -7.54 -7.86
N ASN A 35 -7.02 -6.58 -8.77
CA ASN A 35 -5.96 -5.61 -9.06
C ASN A 35 -5.65 -4.70 -7.87
N GLN A 36 -6.68 -4.29 -7.13
CA GLN A 36 -6.55 -3.49 -5.91
C GLN A 36 -5.81 -4.25 -4.81
N LEU A 37 -6.10 -5.54 -4.63
CA LEU A 37 -5.41 -6.41 -3.68
C LEU A 37 -3.95 -6.66 -4.05
N LEU A 38 -3.69 -6.88 -5.34
CA LEU A 38 -2.33 -7.04 -5.87
C LEU A 38 -1.53 -5.75 -5.77
N ALA A 39 -2.16 -4.58 -5.95
CA ALA A 39 -1.50 -3.29 -5.76
C ALA A 39 -1.00 -3.11 -4.32
N ILE A 40 -1.78 -3.51 -3.31
CA ILE A 40 -1.34 -3.49 -1.90
C ILE A 40 -0.12 -4.43 -1.71
N THR A 41 -0.19 -5.63 -2.27
CA THR A 41 0.88 -6.61 -2.19
C THR A 41 2.18 -6.09 -2.82
N GLU A 42 2.07 -5.46 -3.98
CA GLU A 42 3.19 -4.89 -4.73
C GLU A 42 3.81 -3.70 -3.99
N ILE A 43 3.00 -2.89 -3.30
CA ILE A 43 3.51 -1.85 -2.40
C ILE A 43 4.34 -2.47 -1.28
N CYS A 44 3.82 -3.49 -0.60
CA CYS A 44 4.56 -4.19 0.46
C CYS A 44 5.87 -4.78 -0.06
N LEU A 45 5.86 -5.37 -1.27
CA LEU A 45 7.07 -5.89 -1.92
C LEU A 45 8.09 -4.80 -2.19
N ASN A 46 7.66 -3.64 -2.69
CA ASN A 46 8.55 -2.52 -3.00
C ASN A 46 9.15 -1.88 -1.74
N ILE A 47 8.43 -1.93 -0.61
CA ILE A 47 8.97 -1.55 0.71
C ILE A 47 10.08 -2.52 1.13
N ILE A 48 9.82 -3.83 1.10
CA ILE A 48 10.81 -4.85 1.50
C ILE A 48 12.07 -4.82 0.62
N LYS A 49 11.89 -4.64 -0.69
CA LYS A 49 13.02 -4.54 -1.63
C LYS A 49 13.73 -3.18 -1.62
N ALA A 50 13.37 -2.29 -0.68
CA ALA A 50 13.91 -0.93 -0.57
C ALA A 50 13.85 -0.11 -1.89
N ARG A 51 12.86 -0.41 -2.74
CA ARG A 51 12.65 0.27 -4.03
C ARG A 51 11.95 1.62 -3.89
N LEU A 52 11.43 1.91 -2.70
CA LEU A 52 10.81 3.18 -2.33
C LEU A 52 11.74 3.94 -1.37
N LYS A 53 11.98 5.23 -1.66
CA LYS A 53 12.79 6.10 -0.81
C LYS A 53 11.97 6.57 0.40
N LEU A 54 11.99 5.76 1.45
CA LEU A 54 11.32 6.09 2.72
C LEU A 54 12.23 6.91 3.64
N THR A 55 11.70 8.00 4.20
CA THR A 55 12.41 8.80 5.21
C THR A 55 12.55 8.01 6.53
N PRO A 56 13.51 8.35 7.41
CA PRO A 56 13.66 7.68 8.71
C PRO A 56 12.38 7.68 9.54
N ARG A 57 11.64 8.80 9.53
CA ARG A 57 10.33 8.93 10.21
C ARG A 57 9.29 7.96 9.63
N GLN A 58 9.27 7.78 8.32
CA GLN A 58 8.35 6.85 7.65
C GLN A 58 8.72 5.40 7.97
N LYS A 59 10.01 5.05 7.93
CA LYS A 59 10.50 3.73 8.35
C LYS A 59 10.07 3.42 9.80
N LYS A 60 10.26 4.36 10.74
CA LYS A 60 9.86 4.19 12.14
C LYS A 60 8.35 3.89 12.30
N ARG A 61 7.49 4.47 11.46
CA ARG A 61 6.05 4.20 11.45
C ARG A 61 5.67 2.83 10.88
N LEU A 62 6.54 2.22 10.07
CA LEU A 62 6.32 0.89 9.49
C LEU A 62 6.82 -0.24 10.38
N ILE A 63 7.74 0.03 11.32
CA ILE A 63 8.31 -0.99 12.23
C ILE A 63 7.23 -1.83 12.92
N PRO A 64 6.17 -1.24 13.52
CA PRO A 64 5.13 -2.02 14.19
C PRO A 64 4.34 -2.96 13.25
N TYR A 65 4.46 -2.75 11.94
CA TYR A 65 3.74 -3.50 10.91
C TYR A 65 4.69 -4.33 10.02
N ALA A 66 5.95 -4.50 10.42
CA ALA A 66 6.98 -5.14 9.60
C ALA A 66 6.60 -6.58 9.22
N ASP A 67 6.00 -7.34 10.14
CA ASP A 67 5.61 -8.73 9.88
C ASP A 67 4.44 -8.82 8.91
N PHE A 68 3.44 -7.94 9.05
CA PHE A 68 2.38 -7.79 8.06
C PHE A 68 2.95 -7.49 6.68
N VAL A 69 3.85 -6.50 6.58
CA VAL A 69 4.47 -6.10 5.30
C VAL A 69 5.24 -7.26 4.68
N ARG A 70 6.03 -8.00 5.47
CA ARG A 70 6.75 -9.20 5.00
C ARG A 70 5.78 -10.28 4.53
N LYS A 71 4.74 -10.58 5.32
CA LYS A 71 3.74 -11.60 4.98
C LYS A 71 3.01 -11.25 3.69
N MET A 72 2.53 -10.01 3.57
CA MET A 72 1.88 -9.51 2.37
C MET A 72 2.78 -9.55 1.15
N SER A 73 4.05 -9.14 1.26
CA SER A 73 4.99 -9.07 0.13
C SER A 73 5.25 -10.41 -0.59
N ARG A 74 5.02 -11.52 0.11
CA ARG A 74 5.24 -12.89 -0.40
C ARG A 74 4.02 -13.45 -1.12
N ILE A 75 2.86 -12.81 -0.99
CA ILE A 75 1.62 -13.28 -1.62
C ILE A 75 1.68 -13.03 -3.12
N ARG A 76 1.15 -13.98 -3.89
CA ARG A 76 0.99 -13.87 -5.35
C ARG A 76 -0.46 -14.06 -5.81
N SER A 77 -1.34 -14.53 -4.94
CA SER A 77 -2.75 -14.83 -5.24
C SER A 77 -3.69 -13.85 -4.58
N GLU A 78 -4.83 -13.56 -5.23
CA GLU A 78 -5.92 -12.79 -4.63
C GLU A 78 -6.40 -13.40 -3.31
N LEU A 79 -6.65 -14.70 -3.30
CA LEU A 79 -7.21 -15.41 -2.14
C LEU A 79 -6.33 -15.25 -0.90
N GLY A 80 -5.01 -15.41 -1.07
CA GLY A 80 -4.03 -15.19 -0.01
C GLY A 80 -4.03 -13.75 0.50
N ALA A 81 -4.09 -12.76 -0.39
CA ALA A 81 -4.10 -11.35 -0.03
C ALA A 81 -5.37 -11.00 0.76
N ARG A 82 -6.53 -11.44 0.26
CA ARG A 82 -7.82 -11.29 0.91
C ARG A 82 -7.85 -11.95 2.28
N LYS A 83 -7.28 -13.15 2.42
CA LYS A 83 -7.21 -13.85 3.71
C LYS A 83 -6.43 -13.03 4.76
N ILE A 84 -5.27 -12.50 4.39
CA ILE A 84 -4.43 -11.74 5.32
C ILE A 84 -5.04 -10.37 5.66
N LEU A 85 -5.62 -9.68 4.67
CA LEU A 85 -6.28 -8.39 4.90
C LEU A 85 -7.54 -8.46 5.76
N ASN A 86 -8.21 -9.62 5.78
CA ASN A 86 -9.41 -9.86 6.59
C ASN A 86 -9.09 -10.49 7.96
N GLN A 87 -7.83 -10.76 8.30
CA GLN A 87 -7.47 -11.24 9.63
C GLN A 87 -7.78 -10.14 10.67
N LYS A 88 -8.59 -10.49 11.68
CA LYS A 88 -8.96 -9.57 12.77
C LYS A 88 -7.71 -9.19 13.57
N GLY A 89 -7.56 -7.90 13.88
CA GLY A 89 -6.55 -7.39 14.82
C GLY A 89 -5.55 -6.39 14.21
N GLU A 90 -5.37 -6.39 12.89
CA GLU A 90 -4.42 -5.49 12.22
C GLU A 90 -5.18 -4.58 11.25
N GLY A 91 -5.00 -3.25 11.28
CA GLY A 91 -5.26 -2.51 10.03
C GLY A 91 -5.70 -1.05 10.08
N VAL A 92 -6.26 -0.49 11.15
CA VAL A 92 -6.82 0.88 11.04
C VAL A 92 -5.73 1.95 10.92
N GLY A 93 -4.67 1.84 11.72
CA GLY A 93 -3.51 2.74 11.65
C GLY A 93 -2.45 2.31 10.64
N MET A 94 -2.46 1.03 10.27
CA MET A 94 -1.46 0.42 9.40
C MET A 94 -1.54 1.00 7.99
N PHE A 95 -2.72 1.09 7.36
CA PHE A 95 -2.80 1.58 5.98
C PHE A 95 -2.39 3.05 5.86
N ALA A 96 -2.63 3.87 6.87
CA ALA A 96 -2.11 5.23 6.89
C ALA A 96 -0.57 5.24 7.03
N ALA A 97 -0.01 4.43 7.93
CA ALA A 97 1.45 4.31 8.08
C ALA A 97 2.13 3.73 6.82
N LEU A 98 1.48 2.76 6.19
CA LEU A 98 1.93 2.02 5.01
C LEU A 98 1.85 2.87 3.74
N LEU A 99 0.67 3.44 3.47
CA LEU A 99 0.37 4.01 2.17
C LEU A 99 0.75 5.48 2.06
N THR A 100 0.71 6.28 3.14
CA THR A 100 1.11 7.70 3.06
C THR A 100 2.51 7.92 2.46
N PRO A 101 3.58 7.23 2.93
CA PRO A 101 4.91 7.45 2.37
C PRO A 101 5.05 6.96 0.94
N VAL A 102 4.38 5.86 0.62
CA VAL A 102 4.34 5.27 -0.73
C VAL A 102 3.63 6.21 -1.70
N LEU A 103 2.46 6.73 -1.33
CA LEU A 103 1.68 7.69 -2.11
C LEU A 103 2.42 9.01 -2.33
N MET A 104 3.21 9.48 -1.35
CA MET A 104 4.06 10.65 -1.50
C MET A 104 5.19 10.42 -2.51
N GLU A 105 5.87 9.27 -2.43
CA GLU A 105 6.91 8.92 -3.40
C GLU A 105 6.35 8.72 -4.81
N LEU A 106 5.16 8.12 -4.92
CA LEU A 106 4.41 8.01 -6.17
C LEU A 106 4.11 9.37 -6.78
N ALA A 107 3.58 10.30 -5.97
CA ALA A 107 3.27 11.65 -6.40
C ALA A 107 4.52 12.39 -6.90
N ARG A 108 5.67 12.24 -6.22
CA ARG A 108 6.95 12.80 -6.69
C ARG A 108 7.39 12.18 -8.02
N SER A 109 7.32 10.86 -8.16
CA SER A 109 7.72 10.17 -9.40
C SER A 109 6.87 10.61 -10.59
N LEU A 110 5.57 10.80 -10.40
CA LEU A 110 4.64 11.30 -11.42
C LEU A 110 4.95 12.77 -11.78
N GLY A 111 5.16 13.62 -10.78
CA GLY A 111 5.53 15.03 -11.00
C GLY A 111 6.85 15.19 -11.77
N ASN A 112 7.85 14.34 -11.47
CA ASN A 112 9.13 14.33 -12.18
C ASN A 112 9.00 13.80 -13.60
N SER A 113 8.14 12.80 -13.84
CA SER A 113 7.89 12.26 -15.19
C SER A 113 7.20 13.27 -16.11
N ILE A 114 6.39 14.19 -15.57
CA ILE A 114 5.76 15.27 -16.32
C ILE A 114 6.81 16.35 -16.65
N LYS A 115 7.68 16.70 -15.69
CA LYS A 115 8.77 17.65 -15.91
C LYS A 115 9.83 17.21 -16.91
N SER A 116 10.01 15.91 -17.13
CA SER A 116 11.00 15.37 -18.09
C SER A 116 10.48 15.29 -19.54
N LYS A 117 9.19 15.54 -19.77
CA LYS A 117 8.56 15.54 -21.10
C LYS A 117 8.29 16.95 -21.65
N ASN A 118 8.60 17.99 -20.89
CA ASN A 118 8.61 19.40 -21.30
C ASN A 118 10.05 19.89 -21.36
#